data_AF-A0A3A9VUL8-F1
#
_entry.id   AF-A0A3A9VUL8-F1
#
_cell.length_a   1.000
_cell.length_b   1.000
_cell.length_c   1.000
_cell.angle_alpha   90.00
_cell.angle_beta   90.00
_cell.angle_gamma   90.00
#
_symmetry.space_group_name_H-M   'P 1'
#
loop_
_entity.id
_entity.type
_entity.pdbx_description
1 polymer ?
#
loop_
_entity_poly.entity_id
_entity_poly.type
_entity_poly.pdbx_seq_one_letter_code
_entity_poly.pdbx_strand_id
1 'polypeptide(L)'
;MKYSKQQVVWISTIAIVLVLSPIIENWADKPKDSFPLSYYPMFSKKRNATYPIYHFVGYDSDQKRYIIPYTFAGTGGFNQVRRQIKKAAKSENAYQFTQKVAERISNKKGHPYSALERIELIKGYYHLENYFLKKDTLPVHERKIAIYKIQRL
;
A
#
# COMPACT_ATOMS: atom_id res chain seq x y z
N MET A 1 17.64 20.85 37.03
CA MET A 1 17.98 22.19 36.51
C MET A 1 16.79 23.10 36.68
N LYS A 2 16.95 24.28 37.29
CA LYS A 2 15.90 25.31 37.31
C LYS A 2 16.18 26.26 36.15
N TYR A 3 15.24 26.37 35.20
CA TYR A 3 15.36 27.32 34.10
C TYR A 3 15.18 28.75 34.59
N SER A 4 15.92 29.70 34.03
CA SER A 4 15.72 31.12 34.34
C SER A 4 14.39 31.62 33.75
N LYS A 5 13.80 32.67 34.34
CA LYS A 5 12.56 33.27 33.81
C LYS A 5 12.70 33.66 32.33
N GLN A 6 13.87 34.18 31.94
CA GLN A 6 14.16 34.53 30.55
C GLN A 6 14.17 33.29 29.64
N GLN A 7 14.77 32.18 30.08
CA GLN A 7 14.75 30.92 29.31
C GLN A 7 13.32 30.40 29.10
N VAL A 8 12.48 30.46 30.13
CA VAL A 8 11.08 30.03 30.03
C VAL A 8 10.30 30.90 29.04
N VAL A 9 10.50 32.22 29.08
CA VAL A 9 9.86 33.15 28.13
C VAL A 9 10.29 32.83 26.70
N TRP A 10 11.59 32.68 26.45
CA TRP A 10 12.08 32.38 25.10
C TRP A 10 11.55 31.04 24.57
N ILE A 11 11.59 29.98 25.37
CA ILE A 11 11.07 28.66 24.97
C ILE A 11 9.57 28.73 24.67
N SER A 12 8.81 29.43 25.51
CA SER A 12 7.36 29.58 25.34
C SER A 12 7.04 30.35 24.06
N THR A 13 7.72 31.46 23.81
CA THR A 13 7.55 32.25 22.58
C THR A 13 7.88 31.43 21.34
N ILE A 14 8.99 30.68 21.35
CA ILE A 14 9.37 29.82 20.22
C ILE A 14 8.30 28.74 19.99
N ALA A 15 7.81 28.09 21.04
CA ALA A 15 6.77 27.07 20.93
C ALA A 15 5.48 27.66 20.33
N ILE A 16 5.05 28.84 20.79
CA ILE A 16 3.86 29.52 20.27
C ILE A 16 4.05 29.86 18.79
N VAL A 17 5.20 30.45 18.41
CA VAL A 17 5.50 30.78 17.01
C VAL A 17 5.48 29.52 16.13
N LEU A 18 6.06 28.41 16.60
CA LEU A 18 6.05 27.15 15.84
C LEU A 18 4.62 26.62 15.66
N VAL A 19 3.80 26.59 16.71
CA VAL A 19 2.41 26.12 16.65
C VAL A 19 1.54 26.99 15.74
N LEU A 20 1.76 28.30 15.73
CA LEU A 20 0.97 29.25 14.92
C LEU A 20 1.51 29.45 13.50
N SER A 21 2.77 29.11 13.23
CA SER A 21 3.40 29.27 11.90
C SER A 21 2.58 28.71 10.72
N PRO A 22 1.85 27.59 10.85
CA PRO A 22 1.08 27.04 9.74
C PRO A 22 -0.14 27.87 9.33
N ILE A 23 -0.61 28.82 10.16
CA ILE A 23 -1.75 29.68 9.84
C ILE A 23 -1.48 30.49 8.56
N ILE A 24 -0.21 30.81 8.28
CA ILE A 24 0.23 31.55 7.08
C ILE A 24 -0.15 30.80 5.80
N GLU A 25 -0.14 29.46 5.83
CA GLU A 25 -0.45 28.63 4.67
C GLU A 25 -1.92 28.74 4.23
N ASN A 26 -2.83 29.23 5.08
CA ASN A 26 -4.22 29.50 4.68
C ASN A 26 -4.34 30.60 3.61
N TRP A 27 -3.33 31.46 3.49
CA TRP A 27 -3.28 32.53 2.49
C TRP A 27 -2.35 32.20 1.30
N ALA A 28 -1.76 31.00 1.26
CA ALA A 28 -0.90 30.59 0.16
C ALA A 28 -1.73 30.03 -1.02
N ASP A 29 -1.37 30.38 -2.26
CA ASP A 29 -2.01 29.82 -3.47
C ASP A 29 -1.82 28.30 -3.59
N LYS A 30 -0.72 27.77 -3.02
CA LYS A 30 -0.36 26.35 -3.02
C LYS A 30 0.10 25.92 -1.62
N PRO A 31 -0.85 25.69 -0.70
CA PRO A 31 -0.54 25.34 0.67
C PRO A 31 0.33 24.07 0.75
N LYS A 32 1.38 24.10 1.56
CA LYS A 32 2.23 22.93 1.85
C LYS A 32 1.98 22.45 3.27
N ASP A 33 1.76 21.16 3.43
CA ASP A 33 1.46 20.53 4.71
C ASP A 33 2.48 19.43 5.01
N SER A 34 3.16 19.52 6.15
CA SER A 34 4.18 18.55 6.57
C SER A 34 4.17 18.33 8.08
N PHE A 35 4.42 17.08 8.48
CA PHE A 35 4.59 16.71 9.88
C PHE A 35 5.92 17.30 10.41
N PRO A 36 5.98 17.86 11.64
CA PRO A 36 4.99 17.76 12.73
C PRO A 36 3.97 18.91 12.86
N LEU A 37 4.16 20.04 12.17
CA LEU A 37 3.32 21.24 12.30
C LEU A 37 2.18 21.28 11.25
N SER A 38 1.55 20.12 11.04
CA SER A 38 0.51 19.97 10.04
C SER A 38 -0.76 20.70 10.48
N TYR A 39 -1.27 21.62 9.66
CA TYR A 39 -2.52 22.38 9.90
C TYR A 39 -3.71 21.80 9.14
N TYR A 40 -3.44 20.85 8.24
CA TYR A 40 -4.48 20.14 7.54
C TYR A 40 -4.93 18.95 8.41
N PRO A 41 -6.23 18.82 8.73
CA PRO A 41 -6.68 17.62 9.42
C PRO A 41 -6.32 16.42 8.54
N MET A 42 -5.58 15.43 9.07
CA MET A 42 -5.08 14.23 8.37
C MET A 42 -6.17 13.40 7.64
N PHE A 43 -7.44 13.80 7.75
CA PHE A 43 -8.62 13.16 7.19
C PHE A 43 -9.44 14.04 6.23
N SER A 44 -9.06 15.30 6.01
CA SER A 44 -9.87 16.26 5.23
C SER A 44 -9.56 16.27 3.73
N LYS A 45 -8.43 15.69 3.30
CA LYS A 45 -8.10 15.60 1.87
C LYS A 45 -9.07 14.61 1.24
N LYS A 46 -9.94 15.08 0.35
CA LYS A 46 -10.88 14.25 -0.42
C LYS A 46 -10.08 13.10 -1.06
N ARG A 47 -10.26 11.90 -0.53
CA ARG A 47 -9.65 10.69 -1.08
C ARG A 47 -10.40 10.33 -2.35
N ASN A 48 -9.67 9.84 -3.35
CA ASN A 48 -10.32 9.26 -4.52
C ASN A 48 -11.21 8.09 -4.06
N ALA A 49 -12.40 7.95 -4.67
CA ALA A 49 -13.33 6.87 -4.35
C ALA A 49 -12.68 5.49 -4.54
N THR A 50 -11.79 5.37 -5.54
CA THR A 50 -11.04 4.15 -5.83
C THR A 50 -9.61 4.19 -5.31
N TYR A 51 -9.14 3.06 -4.78
CA TYR A 51 -7.77 2.88 -4.32
C TYR A 51 -7.04 1.75 -5.06
N PRO A 52 -5.85 2.01 -5.64
CA PRO A 52 -5.09 0.98 -6.35
C PRO A 52 -4.27 0.11 -5.40
N ILE A 53 -4.35 -1.21 -5.57
CA ILE A 53 -3.60 -2.21 -4.81
C ILE A 53 -2.89 -3.17 -5.78
N TYR A 54 -1.58 -3.29 -5.60
CA TYR A 54 -0.78 -4.32 -6.27
C TYR A 54 -0.76 -5.58 -5.42
N HIS A 55 -1.18 -6.71 -5.98
CA HIS A 55 -1.21 -7.99 -5.29
C HIS A 55 -1.17 -9.15 -6.29
N PHE A 56 -1.01 -10.36 -5.77
CA PHE A 56 -0.98 -11.58 -6.55
C PHE A 56 -2.31 -12.33 -6.49
N VAL A 57 -2.69 -12.89 -7.62
CA VAL A 57 -3.82 -13.81 -7.74
C VAL A 57 -3.35 -15.08 -8.44
N GLY A 58 -3.87 -16.23 -8.04
CA GLY A 58 -3.64 -17.51 -8.69
C GLY A 58 -4.90 -18.00 -9.39
N TYR A 59 -4.72 -18.81 -10.42
CA TYR A 59 -5.80 -19.50 -11.11
C TYR A 59 -5.50 -21.00 -11.19
N ASP A 60 -6.50 -21.83 -10.95
CA ASP A 60 -6.47 -23.28 -11.21
C ASP A 60 -6.89 -23.61 -12.64
N SER A 61 -6.98 -24.90 -12.95
CA SER A 61 -7.42 -25.43 -14.26
C SER A 61 -8.80 -24.93 -14.66
N ASP A 62 -9.70 -24.80 -13.68
CA ASP A 62 -11.09 -24.37 -13.88
C ASP A 62 -11.22 -22.84 -13.99
N GLN A 63 -10.09 -22.12 -14.08
CA GLN A 63 -10.02 -20.66 -14.08
C GLN A 63 -10.59 -20.01 -12.81
N LYS A 64 -10.70 -20.77 -11.72
CA LYS A 64 -11.14 -20.24 -10.44
C LYS A 64 -10.01 -19.43 -9.80
N ARG A 65 -10.35 -18.21 -9.38
CA ARG A 65 -9.42 -17.22 -8.84
C ARG A 65 -9.20 -17.41 -7.35
N TYR A 66 -7.93 -17.34 -6.94
CA TYR A 66 -7.52 -17.34 -5.53
C TYR A 66 -6.64 -16.13 -5.23
N ILE A 67 -6.86 -15.50 -4.07
CA ILE A 67 -5.99 -14.42 -3.58
C ILE A 67 -4.74 -15.07 -2.99
N ILE A 68 -3.56 -14.63 -3.43
CA ILE A 68 -2.30 -15.14 -2.90
C ILE A 68 -1.85 -14.26 -1.73
N PRO A 69 -1.58 -14.85 -0.54
CA PRO A 69 -1.06 -14.11 0.60
C PRO A 69 0.25 -13.38 0.28
N TYR A 70 0.40 -12.16 0.79
CA TYR A 70 1.59 -11.35 0.56
C TYR A 70 2.88 -12.02 1.07
N THR A 71 2.78 -12.95 2.03
CA THR A 71 3.91 -13.67 2.63
C THR A 71 4.68 -14.50 1.60
N PHE A 72 4.06 -14.89 0.49
CA PHE A 72 4.76 -15.51 -0.64
C PHE A 72 5.68 -14.54 -1.37
N ALA A 73 5.41 -13.23 -1.32
CA ALA A 73 6.21 -12.21 -1.98
C ALA A 73 7.44 -11.78 -1.17
N GLY A 74 7.43 -11.88 0.16
CA GLY A 74 8.58 -11.52 0.99
C GLY A 74 8.42 -11.82 2.48
N THR A 75 9.54 -11.76 3.20
CA THR A 75 9.67 -12.01 4.63
C THR A 75 9.70 -10.68 5.39
N GLY A 76 8.55 -10.15 5.78
CA GLY A 76 8.47 -8.89 6.50
C GLY A 76 7.04 -8.51 6.86
N GLY A 77 6.88 -7.36 7.51
CA GLY A 77 5.55 -6.83 7.84
C GLY A 77 4.73 -6.54 6.58
N PHE A 78 3.41 -6.63 6.68
CA PHE A 78 2.47 -6.42 5.57
C PHE A 78 2.80 -5.18 4.72
N ASN A 79 3.02 -4.03 5.36
CA ASN A 79 3.32 -2.79 4.67
C ASN A 79 4.67 -2.80 3.94
N GLN A 80 5.67 -3.48 4.51
CA GLN A 80 6.99 -3.62 3.89
C GLN A 80 6.90 -4.46 2.63
N VAL A 81 6.26 -5.63 2.71
CA VAL A 81 6.09 -6.52 1.55
C VAL A 81 5.18 -5.87 0.50
N ARG A 82 4.12 -5.18 0.92
CA ARG A 82 3.27 -4.39 0.00
C ARG A 82 4.08 -3.34 -0.78
N ARG A 83 5.02 -2.65 -0.12
CA ARG A 83 5.93 -1.71 -0.80
C ARG A 83 6.87 -2.42 -1.77
N GLN A 84 7.38 -3.60 -1.43
CA GLN A 84 8.21 -4.43 -2.33
C GLN A 84 7.43 -4.88 -3.57
N ILE A 85 6.22 -5.40 -3.40
CA ILE A 85 5.31 -5.77 -4.50
C ILE A 85 5.07 -4.56 -5.41
N LYS A 86 4.72 -3.40 -4.83
CA LYS A 86 4.50 -2.16 -5.59
C LYS A 86 5.76 -1.72 -6.34
N LYS A 87 6.93 -1.83 -5.73
CA LYS A 87 8.22 -1.49 -6.36
C LYS A 87 8.48 -2.41 -7.55
N ALA A 88 8.36 -3.72 -7.36
CA ALA A 88 8.58 -4.72 -8.41
C ALA A 88 7.59 -4.54 -9.58
N ALA A 89 6.30 -4.31 -9.28
CA ALA A 89 5.26 -4.08 -10.28
C ALA A 89 5.45 -2.82 -11.15
N LYS A 90 6.32 -1.90 -10.71
CA LYS A 90 6.63 -0.65 -11.43
C LYS A 90 7.97 -0.68 -12.14
N SER A 91 8.74 -1.75 -11.97
CA SER A 91 10.05 -1.97 -12.59
C SER A 91 9.94 -2.99 -13.71
N GLU A 92 10.98 -3.07 -14.54
CA GLU A 92 11.17 -4.13 -15.55
C GLU A 92 11.22 -5.54 -14.93
N ASN A 93 11.56 -5.63 -13.64
CA ASN A 93 11.68 -6.89 -12.90
C ASN A 93 10.34 -7.53 -12.50
N ALA A 94 9.19 -6.99 -12.94
CA ALA A 94 7.86 -7.49 -12.55
C ALA A 94 7.68 -8.98 -12.88
N TYR A 95 8.17 -9.41 -14.04
CA TYR A 95 8.10 -10.82 -14.47
C TYR A 95 8.95 -11.73 -13.58
N GLN A 96 10.24 -11.42 -13.39
CA GLN A 96 11.14 -12.20 -12.52
C GLN A 96 10.65 -12.25 -11.07
N PHE A 97 10.09 -11.16 -10.56
CA PHE A 97 9.50 -11.13 -9.23
C PHE A 97 8.27 -12.04 -9.13
N THR A 98 7.43 -12.06 -10.16
CA THR A 98 6.28 -12.98 -10.26
C THR A 98 6.76 -14.43 -10.30
N GLN A 99 7.75 -14.76 -11.12
CA GLN A 99 8.36 -16.09 -11.16
C GLN A 99 8.81 -16.57 -9.76
N LYS A 100 9.55 -15.76 -9.00
CA LYS A 100 9.99 -16.13 -7.64
C LYS A 100 8.83 -16.42 -6.69
N VAL A 101 7.71 -15.72 -6.85
CA VAL A 101 6.49 -15.99 -6.08
C VAL A 101 5.86 -17.31 -6.52
N ALA A 102 5.84 -17.61 -7.82
CA ALA A 102 5.35 -18.89 -8.34
C ALA A 102 6.18 -20.06 -7.82
N GLU A 103 7.50 -19.95 -7.80
CA GLU A 103 8.42 -20.96 -7.27
C GLU A 103 8.21 -21.22 -5.77
N ARG A 104 7.88 -20.18 -4.99
CA ARG A 104 7.53 -20.37 -3.57
C ARG A 104 6.20 -21.07 -3.39
N ILE A 105 5.26 -20.85 -4.29
CA ILE A 105 3.92 -21.48 -4.28
C ILE A 105 4.00 -22.92 -4.76
N SER A 106 4.79 -23.24 -5.78
CA SER A 106 4.93 -24.61 -6.31
C SER A 106 5.43 -25.59 -5.25
N ASN A 107 6.23 -25.10 -4.30
CA ASN A 107 6.73 -25.86 -3.17
C ASN A 107 5.69 -26.08 -2.04
N LYS A 108 4.48 -25.51 -2.14
CA LYS A 108 3.44 -25.67 -1.12
C LYS A 108 2.47 -26.79 -1.47
N LYS A 109 2.29 -27.68 -0.50
CA LYS A 109 1.26 -28.72 -0.52
C LYS A 109 -0.06 -28.16 -0.01
N GLY A 110 -1.17 -28.70 -0.51
CA GLY A 110 -2.52 -28.37 -0.07
C GLY A 110 -3.23 -27.36 -0.97
N HIS A 111 -4.55 -27.47 -0.98
CA HIS A 111 -5.43 -26.56 -1.71
C HIS A 111 -5.40 -25.15 -1.09
N PRO A 112 -5.41 -24.06 -1.90
CA PRO A 112 -5.48 -24.06 -3.36
C PRO A 112 -4.13 -24.17 -4.06
N TYR A 113 -3.01 -24.04 -3.34
CA TYR A 113 -1.67 -23.87 -3.93
C TYR A 113 -1.25 -25.02 -4.84
N SER A 114 -1.56 -26.25 -4.44
CA SER A 114 -1.30 -27.46 -5.24
C SER A 114 -2.25 -27.63 -6.42
N ALA A 115 -3.21 -26.75 -6.66
CA ALA A 115 -4.09 -26.75 -7.83
C ALA A 115 -3.80 -25.58 -8.79
N LEU A 116 -3.01 -24.59 -8.38
CA LEU A 116 -2.72 -23.42 -9.21
C LEU A 116 -1.86 -23.78 -10.43
N GLU A 117 -2.26 -23.29 -11.60
CA GLU A 117 -1.55 -23.42 -12.88
C GLU A 117 -0.82 -22.12 -13.26
N ARG A 118 -1.34 -20.97 -12.85
CA ARG A 118 -0.69 -19.68 -13.08
C ARG A 118 -0.91 -18.73 -11.93
N ILE A 119 -0.01 -17.76 -11.84
CA ILE A 119 -0.18 -16.58 -11.00
C ILE A 119 -0.06 -15.31 -11.84
N GLU A 120 -0.78 -14.29 -11.41
CA GLU A 120 -0.77 -12.97 -12.02
C GLU A 120 -0.46 -11.93 -10.95
N LEU A 121 0.53 -11.08 -11.23
CA LEU A 121 0.72 -9.82 -10.53
C LEU A 121 -0.22 -8.80 -11.16
N ILE A 122 -1.13 -8.26 -10.38
CA ILE A 122 -2.15 -7.34 -10.87
C ILE A 122 -2.15 -6.03 -10.09
N LYS A 123 -2.74 -5.01 -10.69
CA LYS A 123 -3.12 -3.75 -10.05
C LYS A 123 -4.65 -3.67 -10.06
N GLY A 124 -5.27 -3.98 -8.92
CA GLY A 124 -6.71 -3.86 -8.73
C GLY A 124 -7.08 -2.48 -8.19
N TYR A 125 -8.20 -1.93 -8.65
CA TYR A 125 -8.77 -0.67 -8.17
C TYR A 125 -10.06 -0.99 -7.41
N TYR A 126 -10.11 -0.63 -6.13
CA TYR A 126 -11.22 -0.96 -5.25
C TYR A 126 -11.94 0.30 -4.81
N HIS A 127 -13.27 0.29 -4.85
CA HIS A 127 -14.07 1.38 -4.28
C HIS A 127 -14.09 1.24 -2.75
N LEU A 128 -13.40 2.13 -2.04
CA LEU A 128 -13.16 1.95 -0.61
C LEU A 128 -14.45 1.90 0.22
N GLU A 129 -15.41 2.78 -0.07
CA GLU A 129 -16.68 2.80 0.65
C GLU A 129 -17.47 1.51 0.43
N ASN A 130 -17.67 1.08 -0.81
CA ASN A 130 -18.34 -0.19 -1.10
C ASN A 130 -17.60 -1.39 -0.47
N TYR A 131 -16.26 -1.39 -0.52
CA TYR A 131 -15.44 -2.45 0.07
C TYR A 131 -15.66 -2.58 1.59
N PHE A 132 -15.60 -1.47 2.33
CA PHE A 132 -15.70 -1.50 3.79
C PHE A 132 -17.14 -1.48 4.30
N LEU A 133 -18.04 -0.74 3.66
CA LEU A 133 -19.42 -0.54 4.14
C LEU A 133 -20.39 -1.57 3.55
N LYS A 134 -20.21 -1.95 2.28
CA LYS A 134 -21.11 -2.86 1.56
C LYS A 134 -20.54 -4.27 1.38
N LYS A 135 -19.30 -4.52 1.83
CA LYS A 135 -18.57 -5.77 1.64
C LYS A 135 -18.42 -6.18 0.16
N ASP A 136 -18.49 -5.21 -0.74
CA ASP A 136 -18.19 -5.44 -2.16
C ASP A 136 -16.67 -5.49 -2.33
N THR A 137 -16.13 -6.71 -2.22
CA THR A 137 -14.69 -6.94 -2.27
C THR A 137 -14.15 -7.07 -3.68
N LEU A 138 -15.01 -6.93 -4.70
CA LEU A 138 -14.59 -7.03 -6.08
C LEU A 138 -13.91 -5.74 -6.53
N PRO A 139 -12.88 -5.85 -7.38
CA PRO A 139 -12.25 -4.68 -7.97
C PRO A 139 -13.16 -4.09 -9.04
N VAL A 140 -13.25 -2.76 -9.06
CA VAL A 140 -13.95 -1.99 -10.11
C VAL A 140 -13.20 -2.09 -11.44
N HIS A 141 -11.88 -2.20 -11.38
CA HIS A 141 -11.03 -2.37 -12.54
C HIS A 141 -9.76 -3.11 -12.14
N GLU A 142 -9.23 -3.96 -13.03
CA GLU A 142 -7.96 -4.64 -12.83
C GLU A 142 -7.07 -4.48 -14.06
N ARG A 143 -5.79 -4.23 -13.80
CA ARG A 143 -4.75 -4.26 -14.82
C ARG A 143 -3.75 -5.35 -14.50
N LYS A 144 -3.56 -6.29 -15.42
CA LYS A 144 -2.49 -7.29 -15.32
C LYS A 144 -1.14 -6.63 -15.55
N ILE A 145 -0.17 -6.96 -14.71
CA ILE A 145 1.19 -6.43 -14.78
C ILE A 145 2.16 -7.50 -15.27
N ALA A 146 2.06 -8.71 -14.72
CA ALA A 146 2.86 -9.86 -15.13
C ALA A 146 2.08 -11.15 -14.89
N ILE A 147 2.37 -12.17 -15.69
CA ILE A 147 1.75 -13.50 -15.63
C ILE A 147 2.87 -14.53 -15.66
N TYR A 148 2.76 -15.56 -14.84
CA TYR A 148 3.69 -16.69 -14.85
C TYR A 148 2.93 -18.01 -14.68
N LYS A 149 3.23 -18.98 -15.54
CA LYS A 149 2.70 -20.35 -15.43
C LYS A 149 3.55 -21.13 -14.43
N ILE A 150 2.93 -21.72 -13.42
CA ILE A 150 3.62 -22.49 -12.40
C ILE A 150 4.18 -23.76 -13.06
N GLN A 151 5.50 -23.92 -12.98
CA GLN A 151 6.16 -25.17 -13.34
C GLN A 151 6.27 -26.03 -12.07
N ARG A 152 5.86 -27.30 -12.16
CA ARG A 152 6.05 -28.28 -11.11
C ARG A 152 7.10 -29.27 -11.58
N LEU A 153 8.15 -29.42 -10.78
CA LEU A 153 9.13 -30.50 -10.91
C LEU A 153 8.55 -31.77 -10.29
#